data_AF-A0A2W4ISE2-F1
#
_entry.id   AF-A0A2W4ISE2-F1
#
_cell.length_a   1.000
_cell.length_b   1.000
_cell.length_c   1.000
_cell.angle_alpha   90.00
_cell.angle_beta   90.00
_cell.angle_gamma   90.00
#
_symmetry.space_group_name_H-M   'P 1'
#
loop_
_entity.id
_entity.type
_entity.pdbx_description
1 polymer ?
#
loop_
_entity_poly.entity_id
_entity_poly.type
_entity_poly.pdbx_seq_one_letter_code
_entity_poly.pdbx_strand_id
1 'polypeptide(L)'
;CGAGKLLSADARLPVRFVADAVPLDSAGRREVLGVGADPLAFVVQRPWISGAVQVVLNDPDDPTPYWVVSTRHPLRLAAAILAARDANAGRESTD
;
A
#
# COMPACT_ATOMS: atom_id res chain seq x y z
N CYS A 1 20.82 8.62 -2.41
CA CYS A 1 20.17 7.92 -1.28
C CYS A 1 18.75 8.45 -1.14
N GLY A 2 17.74 7.78 -1.70
CA GLY A 2 16.36 8.29 -1.74
C GLY A 2 15.47 7.57 -0.74
N ALA A 3 14.67 8.33 0.02
CA ALA A 3 13.58 7.77 0.84
C ALA A 3 12.71 6.84 -0.02
N GLY A 4 12.39 5.65 0.50
CA GLY A 4 11.53 4.70 -0.19
C GLY A 4 10.18 5.36 -0.52
N LYS A 5 9.68 5.16 -1.74
CA LYS A 5 8.35 5.63 -2.16
C LYS A 5 7.68 4.50 -2.91
N LEU A 6 6.39 4.32 -2.68
CA LEU A 6 5.57 3.44 -3.50
C LEU A 6 5.14 4.23 -4.74
N LEU A 7 5.38 3.67 -5.93
CA LEU A 7 5.06 4.32 -7.20
C LEU A 7 3.92 3.54 -7.87
N SER A 8 2.80 4.22 -8.09
CA SER A 8 1.88 3.89 -9.17
C SER A 8 2.10 4.86 -10.33
N ALA A 9 1.63 4.53 -11.53
CA ALA A 9 1.86 5.33 -12.74
C ALA A 9 1.56 6.82 -12.57
N ASP A 10 0.57 7.16 -11.72
CA ASP A 10 0.09 8.54 -11.52
C ASP A 10 0.17 9.02 -10.05
N ALA A 11 0.70 8.22 -9.12
CA ALA A 11 0.69 8.56 -7.69
C ALA A 11 1.93 8.07 -6.94
N ARG A 12 2.40 8.88 -6.00
CA ARG A 12 3.58 8.60 -5.16
C ARG A 12 3.19 8.67 -3.69
N LEU A 13 3.32 7.56 -2.98
CA LEU A 13 3.08 7.49 -1.54
C LEU A 13 4.43 7.43 -0.80
N PRO A 14 4.74 8.41 0.07
CA PRO A 14 5.86 8.30 1.00
C PRO A 14 5.67 7.12 1.96
N VAL A 15 6.67 6.24 2.11
CA VAL A 15 6.53 5.03 2.94
C VAL A 15 6.36 5.31 4.43
N ARG A 16 6.66 6.54 4.90
CA ARG A 16 6.44 6.96 6.30
C ARG A 16 4.96 6.95 6.70
N PHE A 17 4.06 7.14 5.73
CA PHE A 17 2.62 7.16 5.96
C PHE A 17 1.97 5.79 5.81
N VAL A 18 2.78 4.74 5.65
CA VAL A 18 2.27 3.36 5.62
C VAL A 18 2.15 2.87 7.05
N ALA A 19 0.93 2.64 7.51
CA ALA A 19 0.66 1.97 8.77
C ALA A 19 0.90 0.46 8.64
N ASP A 20 0.41 -0.15 7.56
CA ASP A 20 0.53 -1.60 7.32
C ASP A 20 0.44 -1.97 5.83
N ALA A 21 0.85 -3.18 5.47
CA ALA A 21 0.72 -3.73 4.13
C ALA A 21 0.23 -5.19 4.18
N VAL A 22 -1.01 -5.40 3.75
CA VAL A 22 -1.69 -6.69 3.80
C VAL A 22 -1.73 -7.32 2.40
N PRO A 23 -1.10 -8.49 2.19
CA PRO A 23 -1.20 -9.22 0.94
C PRO A 23 -2.60 -9.81 0.78
N LEU A 24 -3.21 -9.59 -0.37
CA LEU A 24 -4.55 -10.08 -0.71
C LEU A 24 -4.46 -11.13 -1.83
N ASP A 25 -5.16 -12.23 -1.61
CA ASP A 25 -5.49 -13.18 -2.67
C ASP A 25 -6.71 -12.70 -3.47
N SER A 26 -7.24 -13.57 -4.34
CA SER A 26 -8.39 -13.23 -5.18
C SER A 26 -9.68 -12.98 -4.40
N ALA A 27 -9.86 -13.66 -3.26
CA ALA A 27 -11.05 -13.51 -2.42
C ALA A 27 -10.95 -12.21 -1.61
N GLY A 28 -9.84 -12.00 -0.91
CA GLY A 28 -9.60 -10.78 -0.13
C GLY A 28 -9.63 -9.53 -1.01
N ARG A 29 -9.10 -9.59 -2.24
CA ARG A 29 -9.21 -8.47 -3.18
C ARG A 29 -10.67 -8.13 -3.53
N ARG A 30 -11.52 -9.14 -3.73
CA ARG A 30 -12.95 -8.92 -4.05
C ARG A 30 -13.70 -8.35 -2.86
N GLU A 31 -13.34 -8.76 -1.66
CA GLU A 31 -13.93 -8.23 -0.43
C GLU A 31 -13.59 -6.75 -0.23
N VAL A 32 -12.30 -6.40 -0.31
CA VAL A 32 -11.83 -5.01 -0.13
C VAL A 32 -12.35 -4.08 -1.22
N LEU A 33 -12.52 -4.57 -2.46
CA LEU A 33 -13.08 -3.80 -3.59
C LEU A 33 -14.60 -4.01 -3.76
N GLY A 34 -15.25 -4.65 -2.78
CA GLY A 34 -16.66 -5.03 -2.85
C GLY A 34 -17.61 -3.90 -2.43
N VAL A 35 -18.82 -4.28 -2.03
CA VAL A 35 -19.89 -3.35 -1.65
C VAL A 35 -19.52 -2.44 -0.46
N GLY A 36 -18.62 -2.91 0.41
CA GLY A 36 -18.13 -2.15 1.56
C GLY A 36 -16.84 -1.36 1.32
N ALA A 37 -16.39 -1.23 0.07
CA ALA A 37 -15.19 -0.47 -0.24
C ALA A 37 -15.33 0.99 0.21
N ASP A 38 -14.26 1.54 0.78
CA ASP A 38 -14.25 2.92 1.23
C ASP A 38 -14.16 3.84 -0.01
N PRO A 39 -15.04 4.84 -0.15
CA PRO A 39 -15.04 5.73 -1.32
C PRO A 39 -13.76 6.57 -1.44
N LEU A 40 -12.99 6.75 -0.36
CA LEU A 40 -11.72 7.48 -0.36
C LEU A 40 -10.52 6.57 -0.63
N ALA A 41 -10.72 5.26 -0.72
CA ALA A 41 -9.62 4.35 -1.01
C ALA A 41 -9.04 4.59 -2.41
N PHE A 42 -7.71 4.63 -2.51
CA PHE A 42 -7.04 4.76 -3.80
C PHE A 42 -6.79 3.37 -4.41
N VAL A 43 -7.30 3.11 -5.61
CA VAL A 43 -7.26 1.78 -6.21
C VAL A 43 -6.48 1.78 -7.52
N VAL A 44 -5.45 0.93 -7.58
CA VAL A 44 -4.67 0.66 -8.79
C VAL A 44 -4.96 -0.77 -9.24
N GLN A 45 -5.95 -0.90 -10.12
CA GLN A 45 -6.39 -2.20 -10.59
C GLN A 45 -5.70 -2.62 -11.89
N ARG A 46 -5.41 -3.93 -11.99
CA ARG A 46 -5.06 -4.63 -13.22
C ARG A 46 -5.98 -5.85 -13.33
N PRO A 47 -7.03 -5.83 -14.19
CA PRO A 47 -8.06 -6.87 -14.21
C PRO A 47 -7.54 -8.30 -14.41
N TRP A 48 -6.46 -8.46 -15.18
CA TRP A 48 -5.79 -9.74 -15.45
C TRP A 48 -4.81 -10.21 -14.36
N ILE A 49 -4.68 -9.45 -13.26
CA ILE A 49 -3.88 -9.84 -12.09
C ILE A 49 -4.86 -10.15 -10.95
N SER A 50 -4.72 -11.34 -10.37
CA SER A 50 -5.64 -11.86 -9.37
C SER A 50 -5.29 -11.45 -7.94
N GLY A 51 -4.02 -11.17 -7.66
CA GLY A 51 -3.53 -10.72 -6.35
C GLY A 51 -3.43 -9.20 -6.21
N ALA A 52 -3.42 -8.73 -4.98
CA ALA A 52 -3.22 -7.32 -4.64
C ALA A 52 -2.53 -7.16 -3.28
N VAL A 53 -2.13 -5.94 -2.95
CA VAL A 53 -1.76 -5.55 -1.59
C VAL A 53 -2.64 -4.39 -1.19
N GLN A 54 -3.25 -4.48 0.00
CA GLN A 54 -3.85 -3.34 0.67
C GLN A 54 -2.81 -2.66 1.54
N VAL A 55 -2.54 -1.38 1.27
CA VAL A 55 -1.58 -0.57 2.02
C VAL A 55 -2.40 0.36 2.90
N VAL A 56 -2.40 0.13 4.21
CA VAL A 56 -3.12 0.95 5.20
C VAL A 56 -2.32 2.21 5.46
N LEU A 57 -2.98 3.36 5.46
CA LEU A 57 -2.33 4.66 5.63
C LEU A 57 -2.62 5.29 6.99
N ASN A 58 -1.66 6.08 7.47
CA ASN A 58 -1.78 6.92 8.67
C ASN A 58 -1.26 8.35 8.41
N ASP A 59 -1.66 8.94 7.28
CA ASP A 59 -1.38 10.33 6.97
C ASP A 59 -2.42 11.24 7.63
N PRO A 60 -2.05 12.14 8.57
CA PRO A 60 -3.00 13.06 9.19
C PRO A 60 -3.54 14.12 8.22
N ASP A 61 -2.83 14.37 7.11
CA ASP A 61 -3.18 15.43 6.14
C ASP A 61 -3.95 14.89 4.92
N ASP A 62 -4.10 13.55 4.79
CA ASP A 62 -4.80 12.88 3.69
C ASP A 62 -5.84 11.90 4.24
N PRO A 63 -7.15 12.07 3.95
CA PRO A 63 -8.19 11.19 4.46
C PRO A 63 -8.23 9.81 3.78
N THR A 64 -7.36 9.53 2.81
CA THR A 64 -7.26 8.23 2.12
C THR A 64 -6.89 7.12 3.11
N PRO A 65 -7.79 6.19 3.46
CA PRO A 65 -7.55 5.23 4.54
C PRO A 65 -6.60 4.10 4.12
N TYR A 66 -6.65 3.71 2.84
CA TYR A 66 -5.80 2.67 2.28
C TYR A 66 -5.69 2.77 0.76
N TRP A 67 -4.62 2.17 0.23
CA TRP A 67 -4.46 1.93 -1.20
C TRP A 67 -4.62 0.44 -1.50
N VAL A 68 -5.18 0.09 -2.66
CA VAL A 68 -5.18 -1.29 -3.17
C VAL A 68 -4.40 -1.37 -4.46
N VAL A 69 -3.29 -2.10 -4.47
CA VAL A 69 -2.39 -2.20 -5.61
C VAL A 69 -2.32 -3.63 -6.13
N SER A 70 -2.75 -3.85 -7.38
CA SER A 70 -2.67 -5.17 -8.02
C SER A 70 -1.22 -5.62 -8.23
N THR A 71 -0.91 -6.88 -7.89
CA THR A 71 0.43 -7.45 -8.07
C THR A 71 0.38 -8.97 -8.24
N ARG A 72 1.32 -9.52 -9.02
CA ARG A 72 1.50 -10.98 -9.16
C ARG A 72 2.21 -11.61 -7.96
N HIS A 73 2.81 -10.79 -7.09
CA HIS A 73 3.59 -11.25 -5.94
C HIS A 73 3.20 -10.47 -4.67
N PRO A 74 1.98 -10.67 -4.14
CA PRO A 74 1.44 -9.88 -3.04
C PRO A 74 2.29 -9.99 -1.77
N LEU A 75 2.69 -11.21 -1.39
CA LEU A 75 3.56 -11.43 -0.23
C LEU A 75 4.89 -10.69 -0.33
N ARG A 76 5.55 -10.77 -1.50
CA ARG A 76 6.84 -10.10 -1.74
C ARG A 76 6.70 -8.58 -1.71
N LEU A 77 5.63 -8.04 -2.28
CA LEU A 77 5.39 -6.60 -2.29
C LEU A 77 5.09 -6.09 -0.87
N ALA A 78 4.20 -6.74 -0.13
CA ALA A 78 3.89 -6.38 1.25
C ALA A 78 5.16 -6.36 2.13
N ALA A 79 5.97 -7.43 2.07
CA ALA A 79 7.22 -7.50 2.81
C ALA A 79 8.21 -6.38 2.44
N ALA A 80 8.32 -6.03 1.16
CA ALA A 80 9.18 -4.95 0.71
C ALA A 80 8.71 -3.57 1.20
N ILE A 81 7.40 -3.33 1.25
CA ILE A 81 6.82 -2.09 1.76
C ILE A 81 7.12 -1.94 3.26
N LEU A 82 6.86 -2.99 4.05
CA LEU A 82 7.11 -2.99 5.48
C LEU A 82 8.60 -2.78 5.79
N ALA A 83 9.50 -3.48 5.08
CA ALA A 83 10.93 -3.28 5.22
C ALA A 83 11.38 -1.84 4.89
N ALA A 84 10.79 -1.23 3.86
CA ALA A 84 11.09 0.16 3.49
C ALA A 84 10.57 1.18 4.52
N ARG A 85 9.39 0.93 5.11
CA ARG A 85 8.83 1.73 6.21
C ARG A 85 9.75 1.66 7.43
N ASP A 86 10.13 0.47 7.85
CA ASP A 86 10.96 0.26 9.05
C ASP A 86 12.35 0.87 8.87
N ALA A 87 12.93 0.76 7.66
CA ALA A 87 14.19 1.42 7.32
C ALA A 87 14.08 2.95 7.30
N ASN A 88 12.89 3.52 7.10
CA ASN A 88 12.67 4.97 7.19
C ASN A 88 12.53 5.41 8.65
N ALA A 89 11.80 4.68 9.47
CA ALA A 89 11.67 4.97 10.90
C ALA A 89 13.04 5.00 11.62
N GLY A 90 13.95 4.09 11.25
CA GLY A 90 15.32 4.10 11.78
C GLY A 90 16.16 5.30 11.34
N ARG A 91 15.85 5.92 10.18
CA ARG A 91 16.55 7.13 9.71
C ARG A 91 16.08 8.38 10.43
N GLU A 92 14.78 8.48 10.71
CA GLU A 92 14.19 9.61 11.45
C GLU A 92 14.61 9.65 12.92
N SER A 93 15.08 8.53 13.48
CA SER A 93 15.58 8.45 14.87
C SER A 93 17.07 8.83 15.02
N THR A 94 17.79 9.02 13.92
CA THR A 94 19.24 9.29 13.91
C THR A 94 19.57 10.79 13.70
N ASP A 95 18.56 11.64 13.60
CA ASP A 95 18.67 13.11 13.52
C ASP A 95 18.19 13.74 14.84
#